data_AF-A0A178MET4-F1
#
_entry.id   AF-A0A178MET4-F1
#
_cell.length_a   1.000
_cell.length_b   1.000
_cell.length_c   1.000
_cell.angle_alpha   90.00
_cell.angle_beta   90.00
_cell.angle_gamma   90.00
#
_symmetry.space_group_name_H-M   'P 1'
#
loop_
_entity.id
_entity.type
_entity.pdbx_description
1 polymer ?
#
loop_
_entity_poly.entity_id
_entity_poly.type
_entity_poly.pdbx_seq_one_letter_code
_entity_poly.pdbx_strand_id
1 'polypeptide(L)' 'MDALTWPADDELCALLRRYYQGDAGLWPEIIARVEQELRMRQLPPLPRHVRFRRIGDGYVVVVTPAGA' A
#
# COMPACT_ATOMS: atom_id res chain seq x y z
N MET A 1 4.05 -15.25 -11.05
CA MET A 1 4.37 -14.60 -9.77
C MET A 1 3.23 -13.65 -9.48
N ASP A 2 2.29 -14.06 -8.64
CA ASP A 2 0.99 -13.40 -8.52
C ASP A 2 1.08 -12.10 -7.70
N ALA A 3 0.29 -11.11 -8.09
CA ALA A 3 0.16 -9.86 -7.35
C ALA A 3 -0.54 -10.11 -6.01
N LEU A 4 0.05 -9.63 -4.92
CA LEU A 4 -0.61 -9.67 -3.61
C LEU A 4 -1.55 -8.47 -3.49
N THR A 5 -2.80 -8.73 -3.14
CA THR A 5 -3.83 -7.70 -3.07
C THR A 5 -4.59 -7.78 -1.76
N TRP A 6 -4.81 -6.65 -1.08
CA TRP A 6 -5.61 -6.58 0.14
C TRP A 6 -6.29 -5.22 0.33
N PRO A 7 -7.43 -5.16 1.03
CA PRO A 7 -8.07 -3.90 1.38
C PRO A 7 -7.21 -3.13 2.39
N ALA A 8 -7.05 -1.82 2.17
CA ALA A 8 -6.45 -0.92 3.15
C ALA A 8 -7.36 -0.80 4.37
N ASP A 9 -6.76 -0.77 5.57
CA ASP A 9 -7.47 -0.47 6.81
C ASP A 9 -7.93 1.01 6.82
N ASP A 10 -8.75 1.37 7.81
CA ASP A 10 -9.31 2.73 7.91
C ASP A 10 -8.22 3.80 8.07
N GLU A 11 -7.14 3.50 8.79
CA GLU A 11 -6.00 4.39 8.99
C GLU A 11 -5.25 4.65 7.67
N LEU A 12 -4.92 3.60 6.92
CA LEU A 12 -4.26 3.72 5.61
C LEU A 12 -5.19 4.38 4.59
N CYS A 13 -6.50 4.10 4.64
CA CYS A 13 -7.47 4.81 3.82
C CYS A 13 -7.48 6.32 4.11
N ALA A 14 -7.44 6.73 5.38
CA ALA A 14 -7.38 8.14 5.76
C ALA A 14 -6.09 8.82 5.25
N LEU A 15 -4.94 8.15 5.39
CA LEU A 15 -3.66 8.63 4.85
C LEU A 15 -3.69 8.78 3.32
N LEU A 16 -4.18 7.76 2.62
CA LEU A 16 -4.31 7.79 1.16
C LEU A 16 -5.23 8.92 0.68
N ARG A 17 -6.35 9.16 1.37
CA ARG A 17 -7.25 10.28 1.04
C ARG A 17 -6.52 11.62 1.13
N ARG A 18 -5.78 11.86 2.22
CA ARG A 18 -5.02 13.11 2.41
C ARG A 18 -3.88 13.25 1.39
N TYR A 19 -3.18 12.17 1.10
CA TYR A 19 -2.13 12.14 0.08
C TYR A 19 -2.67 12.52 -1.31
N TYR A 20 -3.80 11.92 -1.72
CA TYR A 20 -4.46 12.26 -2.98
C TYR A 20 -5.14 13.64 -2.99
N GLN A 21 -5.35 14.27 -1.83
CA GLN A 21 -5.81 15.66 -1.71
C GLN A 21 -4.66 16.68 -1.83
N GLY A 22 -3.41 16.24 -1.95
CA GLY A 22 -2.25 17.11 -2.18
C GLY A 22 -1.20 17.10 -1.07
N ASP A 23 -1.40 16.33 0.00
CA ASP A 23 -0.43 16.21 1.09
C ASP A 23 0.66 15.17 0.73
N ALA A 24 1.59 15.56 -0.15
CA ALA A 24 2.66 14.69 -0.64
C ALA A 24 3.62 14.22 0.48
N GLY A 25 3.62 14.88 1.65
CA GLY A 25 4.45 14.52 2.80
C GLY A 25 4.09 13.19 3.46
N LEU A 26 2.92 12.62 3.14
CA LEU A 26 2.42 11.38 3.73
C LEU A 26 2.95 10.11 3.08
N TRP A 27 3.66 10.22 1.94
CA TRP A 27 4.17 9.05 1.22
C TRP A 27 5.06 8.12 2.07
N PRO A 28 6.03 8.62 2.85
CA PRO A 28 6.86 7.75 3.70
C PRO A 28 6.06 7.00 4.75
N GLU A 29 5.02 7.63 5.31
CA GLU A 29 4.14 7.03 6.33
C GLU A 29 3.26 5.93 5.71
N ILE A 30 2.69 6.19 4.54
CA ILE A 30 1.91 5.22 3.76
C ILE A 30 2.76 3.98 3.46
N ILE A 31 4.00 4.17 2.98
CA ILE A 31 4.91 3.06 2.67
C ILE A 31 5.31 2.30 3.93
N ALA A 32 5.62 2.98 5.03
CA ALA A 32 5.97 2.32 6.29
C ALA A 32 4.86 1.38 6.78
N ARG A 33 3.59 1.77 6.64
CA ARG A 33 2.45 0.89 6.96
C ARG A 33 2.35 -0.32 6.04
N VAL A 34 2.55 -0.11 4.73
CA VAL A 34 2.56 -1.23 3.77
C VAL A 34 3.70 -2.21 4.09
N GLU A 35 4.89 -1.71 4.42
CA GLU A 35 6.03 -2.55 4.81
C GLU A 35 5.78 -3.31 6.12
N GLN A 36 5.14 -2.68 7.10
CA GLN A 36 4.74 -3.33 8.34
C GLN A 36 3.78 -4.50 8.05
N GLU A 37 2.77 -4.29 7.22
CA GLU A 37 1.81 -5.33 6.82
C GLU A 37 2.51 -6.46 6.05
N LEU A 38 3.42 -6.14 5.13
CA LEU A 38 4.22 -7.14 4.41
C LEU A 38 5.09 -7.96 5.37
N ARG A 39 5.64 -7.34 6.41
CA ARG A 39 6.42 -8.00 7.46
C ARG A 39 5.54 -8.92 8.31
N MET A 40 4.34 -8.47 8.70
CA MET A 40 3.38 -9.30 9.44
C MET A 40 2.96 -10.54 8.63
N ARG A 41 2.85 -10.40 7.30
CA ARG A 41 2.56 -11.50 6.36
C ARG A 41 3.78 -12.39 6.06
N GLN A 42 4.93 -12.14 6.69
CA GLN A 42 6.18 -12.91 6.53
C GLN A 42 6.66 -12.98 5.07
N LEU A 43 6.40 -11.94 4.27
CA LEU A 43 6.78 -11.94 2.87
C LEU A 43 8.25 -11.55 2.69
N PRO A 44 9.02 -12.26 1.84
CA PRO A 44 10.47 -12.07 1.71
C PRO A 44 10.82 -10.64 1.26
N PRO A 45 11.82 -9.97 1.86
CA PRO A 45 12.20 -8.59 1.51
C PRO A 45 12.76 -8.55 0.08
N LEU A 46 11.88 -8.33 -0.88
CA LEU A 46 12.16 -8.20 -2.31
C LEU A 46 11.73 -6.81 -2.76
N PRO A 47 12.37 -6.25 -3.80
CA PRO A 47 11.91 -5.02 -4.40
C PRO A 47 10.49 -5.25 -4.95
N ARG A 48 9.58 -4.32 -4.66
CA ARG A 48 8.16 -4.44 -4.96
C ARG A 48 7.61 -3.11 -5.46
N HIS A 49 6.73 -3.18 -6.44
CA HIS A 49 5.88 -2.06 -6.83
C HIS A 49 4.60 -2.11 -5.99
N VAL A 50 4.40 -1.05 -5.20
CA VAL A 50 3.16 -0.82 -4.45
C VAL A 50 2.27 0.11 -5.27
N ARG A 51 1.02 -0.29 -5.49
CA ARG A 51 -0.01 0.54 -6.12
C ARG A 51 -1.23 0.56 -5.23
N PHE A 52 -1.89 1.72 -5.19
CA PHE A 52 -3.15 1.89 -4.48
C PHE A 52 -4.26 2.08 -5.50
N ARG A 53 -5.36 1.34 -5.35
CA ARG A 53 -6.55 1.46 -6.19
C ARG A 53 -7.75 1.81 -5.34
N ARG A 54 -8.44 2.91 -5.67
CA ARG A 54 -9.68 3.28 -4.99
C ARG A 54 -10.78 2.27 -5.30
N ILE A 55 -11.54 1.88 -4.28
CA ILE A 55 -12.71 0.98 -4.37
C ILE A 55 -13.85 1.51 -3.50
N GLY A 56 -14.91 2.03 -4.12
CA GLY A 56 -15.98 2.71 -3.37
C GLY A 56 -15.40 3.81 -2.47
N ASP A 57 -15.60 3.66 -1.16
CA ASP A 57 -15.08 4.57 -0.13
C ASP A 57 -13.67 4.22 0.37
N GLY A 58 -13.14 3.04 0.04
CA GLY A 58 -11.84 2.57 0.51
C GLY A 58 -10.76 2.53 -0.58
N TYR A 59 -9.64 1.89 -0.22
CA TYR A 59 -8.54 1.60 -1.14
C TYR A 59 -8.14 0.13 -1.04
N VAL A 60 -7.62 -0.39 -2.13
CA VAL A 60 -6.92 -1.68 -2.20
C VAL A 60 -5.44 -1.42 -2.41
N VAL A 61 -4.61 -2.09 -1.62
CA VAL A 61 -3.18 -2.17 -1.82
C VAL A 61 -2.89 -3.34 -2.76
N VAL A 62 -2.16 -3.05 -3.83
CA VAL A 62 -1.69 -4.04 -4.80
C VAL A 62 -0.16 -4.02 -4.78
N VAL A 63 0.44 -5.14 -4.38
CA VAL A 63 1.88 -5.32 -4.33
C VAL A 63 2.28 -6.32 -5.39
N THR A 64 3.15 -5.86 -6.29
CA THR A 64 3.73 -6.67 -7.35
C THR A 64 5.25 -6.74 -7.16
N PRO A 65 5.88 -7.87 -7.47
CA PRO A 65 7.33 -7.97 -7.47
C PRO A 65 7.95 -7.03 -8.52
N ALA A 66 9.05 -6.37 -8.18
CA ALA A 66 9.83 -5.55 -9.10
C ALA A 66 10.86 -6.43 -9.81
N GLY A 67 10.50 -6.96 -10.98
CA GLY A 67 11.40 -7.81 -11.77
C GLY A 67 10.72 -8.99 -12.46
N ALA A 68 9.45 -8.84 -12.86
CA ALA A 68 8.81 -9.77 -13.80
C ALA A 68 9.21 -9.41 -15.24
#